data_AF-A0A662KMQ2-F1
#
_entry.id   AF-A0A662KMQ2-F1
#
_cell.length_a   1.000
_cell.length_b   1.000
_cell.length_c   1.000
_cell.angle_alpha   90.00
_cell.angle_beta   90.00
_cell.angle_gamma   90.00
#
_symmetry.space_group_name_H-M   'P 1'
#
loop_
_entity.id
_entity.type
_entity.pdbx_description
1 polymer ?
#
loop_
_entity_poly.entity_id
_entity_poly.type
_entity_poly.pdbx_seq_one_letter_code
_entity_poly.pdbx_strand_id
1 'polypeptide(L)'
;MTGSNYERELRSILRGDEEILEIVTRSCSEDEKRKYSKILKRPFITIRAAGSLGIDLVAVRDDISMLIEIKSSVSDRIHFSSMKGKLQRQAEHIKEECEKAKVLPIYAFRLKNRRGDAWRLFTLDVDGLEGKAKEIHDRLPKLKLTKDQNLVMKWNEGLPLSEFIDMITK
;
A
#
# COMPACT_ATOMS: atom_id res chain seq x y z
N MET A 1 -11.40 10.04 -14.18
CA MET A 1 -12.20 9.16 -13.30
C MET A 1 -11.53 7.79 -13.19
N THR A 2 -10.33 7.72 -12.62
CA THR A 2 -9.43 6.57 -12.85
C THR A 2 -8.73 6.05 -11.59
N GLY A 3 -9.09 6.58 -10.41
CA GLY A 3 -8.62 6.10 -9.09
C GLY A 3 -9.57 5.11 -8.41
N SER A 4 -10.86 5.12 -8.74
CA SER A 4 -11.87 4.38 -7.95
C SER A 4 -11.81 2.85 -8.09
N ASN A 5 -11.31 2.32 -9.21
CA ASN A 5 -11.34 0.87 -9.43
C ASN A 5 -10.25 0.13 -8.63
N TYR A 6 -9.02 0.65 -8.61
CA TYR A 6 -7.92 0.02 -7.86
C TYR A 6 -8.04 0.24 -6.35
N GLU A 7 -8.66 1.35 -5.95
CA GLU A 7 -9.07 1.56 -4.57
C GLU A 7 -10.06 0.48 -4.10
N ARG A 8 -11.10 0.20 -4.90
CA ARG A 8 -12.04 -0.89 -4.64
C ARG A 8 -11.37 -2.26 -4.65
N GLU A 9 -10.48 -2.52 -5.62
CA GLU A 9 -9.71 -3.77 -5.72
C GLU A 9 -8.91 -4.03 -4.44
N LEU A 10 -8.05 -3.09 -4.03
CA LEU A 10 -7.23 -3.25 -2.82
C LEU A 10 -8.09 -3.35 -1.56
N ARG A 11 -9.16 -2.55 -1.47
CA ARG A 11 -10.11 -2.62 -0.36
C ARG A 11 -10.74 -4.00 -0.23
N SER A 12 -11.24 -4.58 -1.32
CA SER A 12 -11.85 -5.92 -1.32
C SER A 12 -10.83 -7.00 -0.95
N ILE A 13 -9.61 -6.92 -1.47
CA ILE A 13 -8.51 -7.83 -1.10
C ILE A 13 -8.27 -7.78 0.43
N LEU A 14 -8.07 -6.59 0.99
CA LEU A 14 -7.77 -6.41 2.41
C LEU A 14 -8.93 -6.88 3.32
N ARG A 15 -10.18 -6.77 2.84
CA ARG A 15 -11.37 -7.26 3.53
C ARG A 15 -11.58 -8.78 3.42
N GLY A 16 -10.77 -9.48 2.64
CA GLY A 16 -10.95 -10.91 2.40
C GLY A 16 -12.20 -11.24 1.59
N ASP A 17 -12.47 -10.44 0.55
CA ASP A 17 -13.53 -10.73 -0.41
C ASP A 17 -13.11 -11.87 -1.34
N GLU A 18 -13.69 -13.05 -1.17
CA GLU A 18 -13.29 -14.29 -1.85
C GLU A 18 -13.45 -14.22 -3.38
N GLU A 19 -14.58 -13.69 -3.86
CA GLU A 19 -14.83 -13.51 -5.30
C GLU A 19 -13.78 -12.60 -5.94
N ILE A 20 -13.45 -11.49 -5.27
CA ILE A 20 -12.43 -10.57 -5.76
C ILE A 20 -11.05 -11.21 -5.71
N LEU A 21 -10.73 -11.99 -4.66
CA LEU A 21 -9.46 -12.71 -4.56
C LEU A 21 -9.28 -13.71 -5.70
N GLU A 22 -10.31 -14.47 -6.07
CA GLU A 22 -10.26 -15.37 -7.23
C GLU A 22 -9.95 -14.62 -8.53
N ILE A 23 -10.61 -13.47 -8.75
CA ILE A 23 -10.40 -12.64 -9.94
C ILE A 23 -8.98 -12.08 -9.98
N VAL A 24 -8.50 -11.47 -8.89
CA VAL A 24 -7.20 -10.78 -8.87
C VAL A 24 -6.03 -11.77 -8.91
N THR A 25 -6.20 -12.95 -8.33
CA THR A 25 -5.14 -13.98 -8.27
C THR A 25 -5.20 -15.00 -9.42
N ARG A 26 -6.16 -14.88 -10.35
CA ARG A 26 -6.30 -15.78 -11.51
C ARG A 26 -5.01 -15.98 -12.30
N SER A 27 -4.19 -14.94 -12.43
CA SER A 27 -2.91 -14.99 -13.14
C SER A 27 -1.67 -15.13 -12.24
N CYS A 28 -1.89 -15.27 -10.93
CA CYS A 28 -0.84 -15.51 -9.95
C CYS A 28 -0.37 -16.98 -9.99
N SER A 29 0.87 -17.19 -9.56
CA SER A 29 1.41 -18.50 -9.23
C SER A 29 0.64 -19.12 -8.05
N GLU A 30 0.74 -20.44 -7.90
CA GLU A 30 0.11 -21.16 -6.78
C GLU A 30 0.66 -20.70 -5.43
N ASP A 31 1.92 -20.27 -5.38
CA ASP A 31 2.54 -19.71 -4.18
C ASP A 31 1.92 -18.36 -3.78
N GLU A 32 1.81 -17.44 -4.75
CA GLU A 32 1.15 -16.15 -4.56
C GLU A 32 -0.31 -16.33 -4.14
N LYS A 33 -1.08 -17.21 -4.82
CA LYS A 33 -2.48 -17.51 -4.47
C LYS A 33 -2.61 -17.99 -3.02
N ARG A 34 -1.77 -18.93 -2.60
CA ARG A 34 -1.74 -19.46 -1.23
C ARG A 34 -1.44 -18.37 -0.19
N LYS A 35 -0.61 -17.39 -0.54
CA LYS A 35 -0.31 -16.26 0.35
C LYS A 35 -1.47 -15.29 0.43
N TYR A 36 -2.07 -14.91 -0.69
CA TYR A 36 -3.26 -14.05 -0.74
C TYR A 36 -4.42 -14.63 0.08
N SER A 37 -4.71 -15.93 -0.03
CA SER A 37 -5.84 -16.56 0.66
C SER A 37 -5.74 -16.50 2.20
N LYS A 38 -4.55 -16.27 2.76
CA LYS A 38 -4.39 -16.09 4.21
C LYS A 38 -5.16 -14.88 4.76
N ILE A 39 -5.44 -13.87 3.93
CA ILE A 39 -6.20 -12.70 4.35
C ILE A 39 -7.63 -13.05 4.77
N LEU A 40 -8.21 -14.13 4.22
CA LEU A 40 -9.55 -14.62 4.57
C LEU A 40 -9.68 -14.97 6.06
N LYS A 41 -8.58 -15.42 6.70
CA LYS A 41 -8.58 -15.79 8.11
C LYS A 41 -8.52 -14.59 9.04
N ARG A 42 -7.85 -13.52 8.62
CA ARG A 42 -7.61 -12.31 9.43
C ARG A 42 -7.74 -11.07 8.54
N PRO A 43 -8.95 -10.73 8.07
CA PRO A 43 -9.16 -9.58 7.20
C PRO A 43 -9.03 -8.25 7.96
N PHE A 44 -8.84 -7.17 7.22
CA PHE A 44 -8.90 -5.80 7.75
C PHE A 44 -10.32 -5.25 7.69
N ILE A 45 -10.65 -4.42 8.67
CA ILE A 45 -11.76 -3.46 8.56
C ILE A 45 -11.22 -2.25 7.80
N THR A 46 -11.89 -1.86 6.71
CA THR A 46 -11.43 -0.77 5.85
C THR A 46 -12.51 0.26 5.58
N ILE A 47 -12.15 1.54 5.61
CA ILE A 47 -13.01 2.66 5.18
C ILE A 47 -12.31 3.49 4.11
N ARG A 48 -13.09 4.20 3.29
CA ARG A 48 -12.58 5.21 2.36
C ARG A 48 -12.42 6.53 3.08
N ALA A 49 -11.31 7.22 2.86
CA ALA A 49 -11.15 8.58 3.35
C ALA A 49 -11.80 9.57 2.36
N ALA A 50 -12.93 10.15 2.76
CA ALA A 50 -13.63 11.14 1.94
C ALA A 50 -12.87 12.48 1.91
N GLY A 51 -12.76 13.10 0.73
CA GLY A 51 -12.12 14.43 0.57
C GLY A 51 -10.60 14.41 0.75
N SER A 52 -9.95 13.28 0.46
CA SER A 52 -8.64 12.95 1.02
C SER A 52 -7.53 13.95 0.71
N LEU A 53 -6.86 14.39 1.79
CA LEU A 53 -5.56 15.05 1.78
C LEU A 53 -4.42 14.07 1.42
N GLY A 54 -4.67 13.06 0.57
CA GLY A 54 -3.66 12.09 0.10
C GLY A 54 -3.64 10.76 0.82
N ILE A 55 -4.77 10.34 1.37
CA ILE A 55 -5.00 8.99 1.91
C ILE A 55 -6.26 8.45 1.25
N ASP A 56 -6.21 7.31 0.58
CA ASP A 56 -7.39 6.74 -0.08
C ASP A 56 -8.16 5.79 0.85
N LEU A 57 -7.45 4.99 1.64
CA LEU A 57 -8.03 4.01 2.56
C LEU A 57 -7.44 4.11 3.96
N VAL A 58 -8.29 3.86 4.95
CA VAL A 58 -7.86 3.51 6.30
C VAL A 58 -8.15 2.03 6.49
N ALA A 59 -7.15 1.26 6.94
CA ALA A 59 -7.27 -0.16 7.21
C ALA A 59 -6.82 -0.47 8.64
N VAL A 60 -7.66 -1.14 9.41
CA VAL A 60 -7.40 -1.51 10.80
C VAL A 60 -7.66 -2.99 11.04
N ARG A 61 -6.80 -3.62 11.83
CA ARG A 61 -6.92 -5.01 12.27
C ARG A 61 -6.00 -5.25 13.46
N ASP A 62 -6.58 -5.69 14.57
CA ASP A 62 -5.82 -5.96 15.79
C ASP A 62 -5.03 -4.71 16.22
N ASP A 63 -3.71 -4.82 16.41
CA ASP A 63 -2.79 -3.73 16.73
C ASP A 63 -2.17 -3.06 15.49
N ILE A 64 -2.71 -3.31 14.28
CA ILE A 64 -2.23 -2.72 13.03
C ILE A 64 -3.25 -1.69 12.53
N SER A 65 -2.82 -0.44 12.42
CA SER A 65 -3.56 0.64 11.76
C SER A 65 -2.72 1.24 10.63
N MET A 66 -3.30 1.33 9.44
CA MET A 66 -2.63 1.82 8.24
C MET A 66 -3.43 2.92 7.55
N LEU A 67 -2.72 3.99 7.17
CA LEU A 67 -3.22 4.99 6.22
C LEU A 67 -2.61 4.71 4.86
N ILE A 68 -3.44 4.38 3.87
CA ILE A 68 -3.00 3.86 2.57
C ILE A 68 -3.30 4.88 1.48
N GLU A 69 -2.27 5.31 0.77
CA GLU A 69 -2.36 6.06 -0.47
C GLU A 69 -2.17 5.12 -1.67
N ILE A 70 -3.05 5.19 -2.66
CA ILE A 70 -3.07 4.27 -3.80
C ILE A 70 -2.60 4.99 -5.06
N LYS A 71 -1.57 4.43 -5.69
CA LYS A 71 -1.08 4.87 -6.99
C LYS A 71 -1.24 3.75 -8.01
N SER A 72 -1.63 4.11 -9.23
CA SER A 72 -1.69 3.16 -10.35
C SER A 72 -1.09 3.76 -11.61
N SER A 73 -0.37 2.94 -12.37
CA SER A 73 0.29 3.39 -13.62
C SER A 73 0.47 2.22 -14.57
N VAL A 74 0.55 2.51 -15.88
CA VAL A 74 1.03 1.56 -16.90
C VAL A 74 2.55 1.48 -16.92
N SER A 75 3.24 2.54 -16.49
CA SER A 75 4.68 2.55 -16.29
C SER A 75 5.00 1.95 -14.92
N ASP A 76 6.13 1.26 -14.84
CA ASP A 76 6.72 0.73 -13.60
C ASP A 76 7.33 1.81 -12.70
N ARG A 77 7.24 3.09 -13.08
CA ARG A 77 7.82 4.22 -12.34
C ARG A 77 6.81 5.35 -12.17
N ILE A 78 6.79 5.95 -10.98
CA ILE A 78 5.99 7.15 -10.68
C ILE A 78 6.93 8.19 -10.06
N HIS A 79 6.99 9.37 -10.69
CA HIS A 79 7.73 10.53 -10.23
C HIS A 79 6.78 11.54 -9.58
N PHE A 80 7.04 11.87 -8.31
CA PHE A 80 6.18 12.78 -7.52
C PHE A 80 6.40 14.25 -7.91
N SER A 81 7.47 14.55 -8.66
CA SER A 81 7.82 15.88 -9.17
C SER A 81 6.85 16.42 -10.25
N SER A 82 6.07 15.55 -10.88
CA SER A 82 5.17 15.88 -12.00
C SER A 82 4.06 16.89 -11.66
N MET A 83 3.82 17.18 -10.37
CA MET A 83 2.79 18.14 -9.91
C MET A 83 3.36 19.28 -9.05
N LYS A 84 4.43 19.95 -9.49
CA LYS A 84 5.00 21.15 -8.84
C LYS A 84 5.21 21.00 -7.32
N GLY A 85 5.69 19.84 -6.87
CA GLY A 85 5.97 19.56 -5.45
C GLY A 85 4.73 19.38 -4.55
N LYS A 86 3.50 19.34 -5.09
CA LYS A 86 2.29 19.07 -4.28
C LYS A 86 2.33 17.70 -3.60
N LEU A 87 2.75 16.66 -4.33
CA LEU A 87 2.85 15.31 -3.76
C LEU A 87 3.96 15.19 -2.70
N GLN A 88 5.03 15.97 -2.82
CA GLN A 88 6.12 16.00 -1.84
C GLN A 88 5.61 16.57 -0.51
N ARG A 89 5.00 17.76 -0.53
CA ARG A 89 4.39 18.39 0.66
C ARG A 89 3.32 17.52 1.30
N GLN A 90 2.55 16.81 0.48
CA GLN A 90 1.55 15.87 0.95
C GLN A 90 2.18 14.68 1.67
N ALA A 91 3.26 14.10 1.13
CA ALA A 91 3.98 13.01 1.79
C ALA A 91 4.61 13.46 3.11
N GLU A 92 5.19 14.66 3.16
CA GLU A 92 5.72 15.27 4.39
C GLU A 92 4.63 15.47 5.45
N HIS A 93 3.48 16.03 5.05
CA HIS A 93 2.34 16.19 5.96
C HIS A 93 1.82 14.85 6.49
N ILE A 94 1.68 13.83 5.63
CA ILE A 94 1.26 12.49 6.04
C ILE A 94 2.28 11.89 7.01
N LYS A 95 3.58 12.07 6.76
CA LYS A 95 4.65 11.63 7.66
C LYS A 95 4.47 12.26 9.05
N GLU A 96 4.39 13.58 9.14
CA GLU A 96 4.26 14.28 10.42
C GLU A 96 3.03 13.83 11.22
N GLU A 97 1.89 13.67 10.56
CA GLU A 97 0.66 13.22 11.22
C GLU A 97 0.75 11.75 11.66
N CYS A 98 1.36 10.89 10.83
CA CYS A 98 1.58 9.49 11.17
C CYS A 98 2.54 9.32 12.35
N GLU A 99 3.60 10.12 12.46
CA GLU A 99 4.53 10.09 13.57
C GLU A 99 3.86 10.49 14.88
N LYS A 100 3.08 11.59 14.88
CA LYS A 100 2.32 12.03 16.06
C LYS A 100 1.28 11.00 16.49
N ALA A 101 0.59 10.39 15.53
CA ALA A 101 -0.46 9.42 15.79
C ALA A 101 0.05 7.99 16.00
N LYS A 102 1.34 7.72 15.72
CA LYS A 102 1.94 6.38 15.68
C LYS A 102 1.20 5.40 14.74
N VAL A 103 0.78 5.89 13.58
CA VAL A 103 0.05 5.12 12.56
C VAL A 103 0.94 4.83 11.37
N LEU A 104 0.85 3.65 10.78
CA LEU A 104 1.72 3.24 9.67
C LEU A 104 1.23 3.84 8.33
N PRO A 105 1.98 4.72 7.66
CA PRO A 105 1.66 5.17 6.31
C PRO A 105 2.07 4.11 5.28
N ILE A 106 1.21 3.82 4.32
CA ILE A 106 1.47 2.90 3.21
C ILE A 106 1.22 3.58 1.88
N TYR A 107 2.12 3.37 0.94
CA TYR A 107 1.89 3.65 -0.47
C TYR A 107 1.73 2.34 -1.22
N ALA A 108 0.55 2.12 -1.79
CA ALA A 108 0.23 0.94 -2.58
C ALA A 108 0.30 1.27 -4.07
N PHE A 109 1.24 0.65 -4.79
CA PHE A 109 1.43 0.84 -6.22
C PHE A 109 0.91 -0.36 -7.02
N ARG A 110 -0.15 -0.14 -7.79
CA ARG A 110 -0.67 -1.06 -8.78
C ARG A 110 -0.11 -0.82 -10.18
N LEU A 111 0.65 -1.78 -10.70
CA LEU A 111 1.09 -1.77 -12.10
C LEU A 111 -0.01 -2.35 -12.99
N LYS A 112 -0.49 -1.57 -13.97
CA LYS A 112 -1.57 -1.97 -14.89
C LYS A 112 -1.05 -3.00 -15.91
N ASN A 113 -1.94 -3.86 -16.39
CA ASN A 113 -1.66 -4.91 -17.38
C ASN A 113 -0.57 -5.92 -16.97
N ARG A 114 -0.24 -5.99 -15.68
CA ARG A 114 0.69 -6.96 -15.11
C ARG A 114 -0.03 -8.27 -14.79
N ARG A 115 0.54 -9.40 -15.21
CA ARG A 115 0.21 -10.75 -14.73
C ARG A 115 0.95 -11.06 -13.44
N GLY A 116 0.38 -11.96 -12.63
CA GLY A 116 0.91 -12.29 -11.30
C GLY A 116 0.55 -11.24 -10.26
N ASP A 117 1.27 -11.24 -9.14
CA ASP A 117 1.07 -10.24 -8.09
C ASP A 117 1.46 -8.84 -8.58
N ALA A 118 0.45 -8.03 -8.89
CA ALA A 118 0.58 -6.73 -9.53
C ALA A 118 0.71 -5.55 -8.55
N TRP A 119 0.61 -5.80 -7.24
CA TRP A 119 0.66 -4.79 -6.20
C TRP A 119 2.01 -4.74 -5.51
N ARG A 120 2.48 -3.54 -5.21
CA ARG A 120 3.75 -3.29 -4.51
C ARG A 120 3.55 -2.26 -3.43
N LEU A 121 3.98 -2.59 -2.21
CA LEU A 121 3.82 -1.74 -1.04
C LEU A 121 5.15 -1.07 -0.67
N PHE A 122 5.02 0.18 -0.26
CA PHE A 122 6.08 1.03 0.28
C PHE A 122 5.56 1.73 1.53
N THR A 123 6.48 2.32 2.29
CA THR A 123 6.14 3.19 3.42
C THR A 123 6.99 4.44 3.42
N LEU A 124 6.58 5.45 4.19
CA LEU A 124 7.43 6.59 4.53
C LEU A 124 8.34 6.18 5.69
N ASP A 125 9.51 6.79 5.75
CA ASP A 125 10.38 6.63 6.91
C ASP A 125 9.82 7.50 8.04
N VAL A 126 9.18 6.86 9.03
CA VAL A 126 8.46 7.50 10.12
C VAL A 126 8.98 6.96 11.46
N ASP A 127 9.10 7.86 12.43
CA ASP A 127 9.54 7.53 13.78
C ASP A 127 8.36 7.25 14.73
N GLY A 128 8.66 6.66 15.89
CA GLY A 128 7.69 6.51 16.99
C GLY A 128 6.68 5.37 16.86
N LEU A 129 6.72 4.58 15.78
CA LEU A 129 5.93 3.35 15.67
C LEU A 129 6.34 2.31 16.71
N GLU A 130 5.36 1.54 17.18
CA GLU A 130 5.53 0.50 18.20
C GLU A 130 4.82 -0.79 17.76
N GLY A 131 5.08 -1.90 18.48
CA GLY A 131 4.40 -3.18 18.27
C GLY A 131 4.49 -3.70 16.82
N LYS A 132 3.39 -4.27 16.32
CA LYS A 132 3.33 -4.79 14.95
C LYS A 132 3.50 -3.73 13.87
N ALA A 133 3.05 -2.50 14.11
CA ALA A 133 3.23 -1.42 13.14
C ALA A 133 4.73 -1.17 12.88
N LYS A 134 5.57 -1.19 13.92
CA LYS A 134 7.02 -1.08 13.80
C LYS A 134 7.64 -2.28 13.06
N GLU A 135 7.28 -3.51 13.43
CA GLU A 135 7.78 -4.72 12.77
C GLU A 135 7.49 -4.72 11.26
N ILE A 136 6.29 -4.26 10.87
CA ILE A 136 5.89 -4.14 9.47
C ILE A 136 6.67 -3.01 8.79
N HIS A 137 6.79 -1.86 9.45
CA HIS A 137 7.53 -0.70 8.93
C HIS A 137 8.97 -1.09 8.60
N ASP A 138 9.69 -1.73 9.53
CA ASP A 138 11.09 -2.13 9.37
C ASP A 138 11.32 -3.05 8.16
N ARG A 139 10.30 -3.80 7.75
CA ARG A 139 10.35 -4.73 6.61
C ARG A 139 9.88 -4.12 5.29
N LEU A 140 9.11 -3.05 5.33
CA LEU A 140 8.60 -2.40 4.13
C LEU A 140 9.68 -1.53 3.46
N PRO A 141 9.84 -1.61 2.13
CA PRO A 141 10.69 -0.68 1.40
C PRO A 141 10.26 0.77 1.62
N LYS A 142 11.22 1.62 2.01
CA LYS A 142 10.98 3.07 2.15
C LYS A 142 10.93 3.73 0.79
N LEU A 143 10.08 4.74 0.64
CA LEU A 143 10.13 5.61 -0.53
C LEU A 143 11.46 6.34 -0.60
N LYS A 144 12.12 6.30 -1.75
CA LYS A 144 13.41 6.94 -1.98
C LYS A 144 13.23 8.32 -2.57
N LEU A 145 14.12 9.22 -2.18
CA LEU A 145 14.33 10.51 -2.84
C LEU A 145 15.29 10.33 -4.01
N THR A 146 15.03 11.03 -5.12
CA THR A 146 16.01 11.19 -6.20
C THR A 146 17.12 12.15 -5.77
N LYS A 147 18.17 12.26 -6.59
CA LYS A 147 19.23 13.28 -6.41
C LYS A 147 18.66 14.70 -6.29
N ASP A 148 17.59 14.97 -7.04
CA ASP A 148 16.86 16.25 -7.03
C ASP A 148 15.81 16.32 -5.91
N GLN A 149 15.92 15.50 -4.87
CA GLN A 149 15.03 15.49 -3.69
C GLN A 149 13.55 15.24 -4.00
N ASN A 150 13.25 14.48 -5.06
CA ASN A 150 11.87 14.12 -5.40
C ASN A 150 11.58 12.66 -5.06
N LEU A 151 10.43 12.37 -4.44
CA LEU A 151 10.01 10.99 -4.22
C LEU A 151 9.80 10.24 -5.54
N VAL A 152 10.34 9.03 -5.61
CA VAL A 152 10.16 8.10 -6.72
C VAL A 152 9.72 6.74 -6.21
N MET A 153 8.68 6.21 -6.86
CA MET A 153 8.25 4.83 -6.71
C MET A 153 8.64 4.05 -7.95
N LYS A 154 9.48 3.03 -7.80
CA LYS A 154 9.72 2.02 -8.84
C LYS A 154 9.08 0.73 -8.41
N TRP A 155 8.15 0.21 -9.20
CA TRP A 155 7.31 -0.92 -8.83
C TRP A 155 8.12 -2.12 -8.35
N ASN A 156 9.19 -2.47 -9.06
CA ASN A 156 10.08 -3.60 -8.72
C ASN A 156 10.85 -3.43 -7.40
N GLU A 157 10.90 -2.23 -6.80
CA GLU A 157 11.56 -1.98 -5.52
C GLU A 157 10.60 -2.13 -4.30
N GLY A 158 9.30 -2.37 -4.54
CA GLY A 158 8.32 -2.52 -3.46
C GLY A 158 8.14 -3.95 -2.99
N LEU A 159 7.51 -4.12 -1.82
CA LEU A 159 7.16 -5.44 -1.30
C LEU A 159 5.92 -5.98 -2.05
N PRO A 160 5.93 -7.19 -2.63
CA PRO A 160 4.73 -7.78 -3.21
C PRO A 160 3.60 -7.91 -2.18
N LEU A 161 2.35 -7.69 -2.60
CA LEU A 161 1.20 -7.74 -1.68
C LEU A 161 0.96 -9.15 -1.13
N SER A 162 1.24 -10.19 -1.91
CA SER A 162 1.26 -11.59 -1.45
C SER A 162 2.21 -11.79 -0.28
N GLU A 163 3.46 -11.32 -0.39
CA GLU A 163 4.45 -11.40 0.70
C GLU A 163 4.03 -10.59 1.92
N PHE A 164 3.45 -9.40 1.70
CA PHE A 164 2.91 -8.60 2.78
C PHE A 164 1.81 -9.32 3.54
N ILE A 165 0.82 -9.89 2.83
CA ILE A 165 -0.25 -10.68 3.43
C ILE A 165 0.33 -11.88 4.18
N ASP A 166 1.29 -12.60 3.59
CA ASP A 166 1.95 -13.73 4.24
C ASP A 166 2.65 -13.32 5.54
N MET A 167 3.35 -12.19 5.53
CA MET A 167 4.06 -11.66 6.69
C MET A 167 3.13 -11.31 7.84
N ILE A 168 2.01 -10.64 7.57
CA ILE A 168 1.12 -10.11 8.61
C ILE A 168 0.04 -11.13 9.06
N THR A 169 0.00 -12.31 8.47
CA THR A 169 -0.96 -13.38 8.82
C THR A 169 -0.27 -14.63 9.36
N LYS A 170 1.05 -14.58 9.54
CA LYS A 170 1.79 -15.50 10.40
C LYS A 170 1.39 -15.30 11.85
#